data_AF-A0A6G1SNE7-F1
#
_entry.id   AF-A0A6G1SNE7-F1
#
_cell.length_a   1.000
_cell.length_b   1.000
_cell.length_c   1.000
_cell.angle_alpha   90.00
_cell.angle_beta   90.00
_cell.angle_gamma   90.00
#
_symmetry.space_group_name_H-M   'P 1'
#
loop_
_entity.id
_entity.type
_entity.pdbx_description
1 polymer ?
#
loop_
_entity_poly.entity_id
_entity_poly.type
_entity_poly.pdbx_seq_one_letter_code
_entity_poly.pdbx_strand_id
1 'polypeptide(L)'
;EEEYRMKIFKENAIKVAKHNELYKKGEVTYKVGINKYSDLHTHEVAEKLNGFRMEQAKKSGVVHRASNVSAAKKVDWRSQGFVTPVKDQGQCGSCWSFSTT
;
A
#
# COMPACT_ATOMS: atom_id res chain seq x y z
N GLU A 1 -20.67 -3.60 -18.60
CA GLU A 1 -19.88 -3.40 -17.36
C GLU A 1 -19.50 -4.72 -16.72
N GLU A 2 -20.47 -5.55 -16.28
CA GLU A 2 -20.19 -6.81 -15.57
C GLU A 2 -19.21 -7.75 -16.29
N GLU A 3 -19.43 -8.06 -17.57
CA GLU A 3 -18.53 -8.94 -18.33
C GLU A 3 -17.10 -8.40 -18.43
N TYR A 4 -16.95 -7.07 -18.55
CA TYR A 4 -15.66 -6.41 -18.62
C TYR A 4 -14.93 -6.49 -17.28
N ARG A 5 -15.61 -6.19 -16.17
CA ARG A 5 -15.05 -6.30 -14.81
C ARG A 5 -14.71 -7.74 -14.44
N MET A 6 -15.57 -8.69 -14.80
CA MET A 6 -15.33 -10.12 -14.61
C MET A 6 -14.10 -10.60 -15.39
N LYS A 7 -13.86 -10.07 -16.60
CA LYS A 7 -12.65 -10.38 -17.37
C LYS A 7 -11.39 -9.94 -16.63
N ILE A 8 -11.36 -8.69 -16.14
CA ILE A 8 -10.22 -8.15 -15.37
C ILE A 8 -10.00 -8.97 -14.10
N PHE A 9 -11.08 -9.30 -13.39
CA PHE A 9 -11.02 -10.12 -12.19
C PHE A 9 -10.37 -11.49 -12.45
N LYS A 10 -10.79 -12.19 -13.52
CA LYS A 10 -10.19 -13.48 -13.92
C LYS A 10 -8.71 -13.35 -14.23
N GLU A 11 -8.31 -12.32 -14.97
CA GLU A 11 -6.90 -12.05 -15.28
C GLU A 11 -6.08 -11.82 -14.01
N ASN A 12 -6.59 -11.03 -13.07
CA ASN A 12 -5.92 -10.76 -11.80
C ASN A 12 -5.91 -11.99 -10.88
N ALA A 13 -6.95 -12.82 -10.87
CA ALA A 13 -6.97 -14.07 -10.13
C ALA A 13 -5.90 -15.06 -10.65
N ILE A 14 -5.70 -15.14 -11.96
CA ILE A 14 -4.61 -15.93 -12.56
C ILE A 14 -3.25 -15.37 -12.14
N LYS A 15 -3.06 -14.05 -12.12
CA LYS A 15 -1.81 -13.43 -11.62
C LYS A 15 -1.56 -13.79 -10.16
N VAL A 16 -2.60 -13.75 -9.32
CA VAL A 16 -2.53 -14.13 -7.90
C VAL A 16 -2.10 -15.59 -7.75
N ALA A 17 -2.73 -16.51 -8.48
CA ALA A 17 -2.37 -17.92 -8.44
C ALA A 17 -0.91 -18.15 -8.86
N LYS A 18 -0.49 -17.58 -9.99
CA LYS A 18 0.90 -17.70 -10.49
C LYS A 18 1.92 -17.17 -9.49
N HIS A 19 1.69 -15.99 -8.91
CA HIS A 19 2.59 -15.41 -7.92
C HIS A 19 2.70 -16.28 -6.66
N ASN A 20 1.57 -16.80 -6.18
CA ASN A 20 1.56 -17.65 -4.99
C ASN A 20 2.20 -19.02 -5.22
N GLU A 21 2.23 -19.53 -6.45
CA GLU A 21 3.06 -20.70 -6.81
C GLU A 21 4.56 -20.39 -6.74
N LEU A 22 5.00 -19.21 -7.22
CA LEU A 22 6.38 -18.76 -7.05
C LEU A 22 6.75 -18.61 -5.57
N TYR A 23 5.82 -18.13 -4.75
CA TYR A 23 6.02 -18.04 -3.31
C TYR A 23 6.24 -19.42 -2.68
N LYS A 24 5.44 -20.42 -3.06
CA LYS A 24 5.60 -21.80 -2.57
C LYS A 24 6.96 -22.40 -2.94
N LYS A 25 7.52 -22.00 -4.09
CA LYS A 25 8.86 -22.40 -4.54
C LYS A 25 10.00 -21.62 -3.86
N GLY A 26 9.69 -20.58 -3.09
CA GLY A 26 10.70 -19.70 -2.47
C GLY A 26 11.34 -18.71 -3.43
N GLU A 27 10.77 -18.52 -4.64
CA GLU A 27 11.29 -17.57 -5.64
C GLU A 27 10.90 -16.12 -5.33
N VAL A 28 9.82 -15.93 -4.55
CA VAL A 28 9.37 -14.62 -4.05
C VAL A 28 9.10 -14.69 -2.55
N THR A 29 9.24 -13.56 -1.86
CA THR A 29 9.17 -13.49 -0.38
C THR A 29 7.80 -13.12 0.16
N TYR A 30 6.81 -12.84 -0.69
CA TYR A 30 5.47 -12.44 -0.31
C TYR A 30 4.39 -13.19 -1.07
N LYS A 31 3.17 -13.14 -0.53
CA LYS A 31 1.95 -13.64 -1.19
C LYS A 31 1.10 -12.46 -1.63
N VAL A 32 0.27 -12.69 -2.64
CA VAL A 32 -0.79 -11.77 -3.05
C VAL A 32 -2.15 -12.42 -2.85
N GLY A 33 -3.19 -11.60 -2.69
CA GLY A 33 -4.54 -12.07 -2.44
C GLY A 33 -5.57 -11.23 -3.18
N ILE A 34 -6.75 -11.82 -3.39
CA ILE A 34 -7.92 -11.12 -3.91
C ILE A 34 -8.41 -10.10 -2.87
N ASN A 35 -8.83 -8.92 -3.35
CA ASN A 35 -9.34 -7.83 -2.55
C ASN A 35 -10.34 -6.99 -3.37
N LYS A 36 -10.85 -5.89 -2.78
CA LYS A 36 -11.84 -4.98 -3.38
C LYS A 36 -11.39 -4.24 -4.65
N TYR A 37 -10.14 -4.41 -5.08
CA TYR A 37 -9.59 -3.81 -6.31
C TYR A 37 -9.27 -4.86 -7.38
N SER A 38 -9.66 -6.12 -7.17
CA SER A 38 -9.26 -7.22 -8.05
C SER A 38 -9.91 -7.20 -9.42
N ASP A 39 -10.97 -6.42 -9.62
CA ASP A 39 -11.66 -6.18 -10.89
C ASP A 39 -11.22 -4.87 -11.60
N LEU A 40 -10.18 -4.22 -11.08
CA LEU A 40 -9.60 -2.99 -11.64
C LEU A 40 -8.24 -3.28 -12.29
N HIS A 41 -7.92 -2.51 -13.33
CA HIS A 41 -6.57 -2.39 -13.84
C HIS A 41 -5.71 -1.53 -12.91
N THR A 42 -4.39 -1.74 -12.94
CA THR A 42 -3.43 -0.99 -12.12
C THR A 42 -3.55 0.53 -12.29
N HIS A 43 -3.81 1.01 -13.51
CA HIS A 43 -3.99 2.44 -13.77
C HIS A 43 -5.27 2.99 -13.13
N GLU A 44 -6.38 2.23 -13.12
CA GLU A 44 -7.62 2.63 -12.45
C GLU A 44 -7.44 2.71 -10.93
N VAL A 45 -6.68 1.77 -10.36
CA VAL A 45 -6.32 1.81 -8.93
C VAL A 45 -5.47 3.04 -8.63
N ALA A 46 -4.47 3.33 -9.47
CA ALA A 46 -3.60 4.48 -9.29
C ALA A 46 -4.38 5.80 -9.40
N GLU A 47 -5.28 5.93 -10.38
CA GLU A 47 -6.11 7.11 -10.56
C GLU A 47 -7.04 7.36 -9.36
N LYS A 48 -7.63 6.30 -8.80
CA LYS A 48 -8.57 6.40 -7.67
C LYS A 48 -7.89 6.57 -6.31
N LEU A 49 -6.67 6.05 -6.13
CA LEU A 49 -6.02 5.95 -4.81
C LEU A 49 -4.75 6.79 -4.65
N ASN A 50 -4.03 7.13 -5.73
CA ASN A 50 -2.74 7.82 -5.65
C ASN A 50 -2.89 9.32 -5.91
N GLY A 51 -3.45 10.07 -4.96
CA GLY A 51 -3.62 11.52 -5.10
C GLY A 51 -2.48 12.37 -4.54
N PHE A 52 -1.37 11.75 -4.10
CA PHE A 52 -0.18 12.51 -3.70
C PHE A 52 0.41 13.25 -4.91
N ARG A 53 0.52 14.57 -4.80
CA ARG A 53 1.12 15.44 -5.81
C ARG A 53 2.40 16.04 -5.22
N MET A 54 3.53 15.69 -5.83
CA MET A 54 4.81 16.29 -5.49
C MET A 54 4.81 17.76 -5.92
N GLU A 55 4.61 18.68 -4.99
CA GLU A 55 5.05 20.05 -5.18
C GLU A 55 6.58 20.10 -5.07
N GLN A 56 7.22 21.00 -5.82
CA GLN A 56 8.62 21.34 -5.61
C GLN A 56 8.74 22.09 -4.27
N ALA A 57 8.70 21.34 -3.16
CA ALA A 57 8.84 21.92 -1.84
C ALA A 57 10.25 22.51 -1.70
N LYS A 58 10.33 23.81 -1.36
CA LYS A 58 11.52 24.36 -0.71
C LYS A 58 11.70 23.56 0.57
N LYS A 59 12.80 22.82 0.69
CA LYS A 59 13.11 22.00 1.89
C LYS A 59 13.13 22.90 3.13
N SER A 60 12.03 22.96 3.87
CA SER A 60 11.98 23.57 5.19
C SER A 60 11.65 22.51 6.23
N GLY A 61 12.68 21.81 6.69
CA GLY A 61 12.59 20.86 7.79
C GLY A 61 13.97 20.42 8.20
N VAL A 62 14.33 20.64 9.46
CA VAL A 62 15.58 20.13 10.02
C VAL A 62 15.35 18.68 10.39
N VAL A 63 16.17 17.77 9.85
CA VAL A 63 16.16 16.38 10.31
C VAL A 63 16.85 16.33 11.67
N HIS A 64 16.07 16.10 12.73
CA HIS A 64 16.62 15.89 14.07
C HIS A 64 17.20 14.48 14.17
N ARG A 65 18.52 14.40 14.36
CA ARG A 65 19.22 13.14 14.64
C ARG A 65 19.57 13.10 16.11
N ALA A 66 19.11 12.07 16.80
CA ALA A 66 19.53 11.84 18.18
C ALA A 66 20.99 11.38 18.20
N SER A 67 21.82 12.03 19.02
CA SER A 67 23.20 11.61 19.28
C SER A 67 23.23 10.60 20.42
N ASN A 68 24.17 9.64 20.37
CA ASN A 68 24.42 8.67 21.45
C ASN A 68 23.24 7.74 21.81
N VAL A 69 22.37 7.43 20.85
CA VAL A 69 21.25 6.49 21.05
C VAL A 69 21.51 5.19 20.29
N SER A 70 21.39 4.05 20.99
CA SER A 70 21.31 2.74 20.36
C SER A 70 19.85 2.45 19.99
N ALA A 71 19.55 2.39 18.70
CA ALA A 71 18.21 2.02 18.24
C ALA A 71 17.96 0.52 18.47
N ALA A 72 16.74 0.18 18.88
CA ALA A 72 16.33 -1.21 19.01
C ALA A 72 16.35 -1.93 17.65
N LYS A 73 16.69 -3.23 17.64
CA LYS A 73 16.71 -4.06 16.43
C LYS A 73 15.32 -4.22 15.79
N LYS A 74 14.25 -4.12 16.58
CA LYS A 74 12.84 -4.23 16.16
C LYS A 74 11.99 -3.28 16.98
N VAL A 75 11.10 -2.55 16.33
CA VAL A 75 10.15 -1.63 16.97
C VAL A 75 8.78 -1.85 16.33
N ASP A 76 7.73 -1.97 17.16
CA ASP A 76 6.33 -1.98 16.73
C ASP A 76 5.52 -1.00 17.57
N TRP A 77 5.21 0.17 16.99
CA TRP A 77 4.49 1.24 17.67
C TRP A 77 3.03 0.91 17.98
N ARG A 78 2.44 -0.10 17.33
CA ARG A 78 1.07 -0.56 17.61
C ARG A 78 0.97 -1.13 19.01
N SER A 79 2.00 -1.87 19.43
CA SER A 79 2.08 -2.46 20.78
C SER A 79 2.15 -1.41 21.90
N GLN A 80 2.48 -0.17 21.54
CA GLN A 80 2.63 0.96 22.47
C GLN A 80 1.46 1.95 22.38
N GLY A 81 0.44 1.69 21.56
CA GLY A 81 -0.76 2.53 21.46
C GLY A 81 -0.61 3.80 20.62
N PHE A 82 0.50 3.97 19.88
CA PHE A 82 0.73 5.13 19.01
C PHE A 82 0.04 5.02 17.64
N VAL A 83 -0.56 3.88 17.31
CA VAL A 83 -1.15 3.62 16.00
C VAL A 83 -2.66 3.44 16.15
N THR A 84 -3.43 4.27 15.44
CA THR A 84 -4.90 4.16 15.38
C THR A 84 -5.35 2.98 14.52
N PRO A 85 -6.63 2.54 14.60
CA PRO A 85 -7.15 1.52 13.71
C PRO A 85 -7.01 1.89 12.23
N VAL A 86 -6.88 0.88 11.37
CA VAL A 86 -6.78 1.07 9.92
C VAL A 86 -8.04 1.74 9.38
N LYS A 87 -7.86 2.80 8.59
CA LYS A 87 -8.93 3.56 7.93
C LYS A 87 -9.01 3.22 6.43
N ASP A 88 -10.05 3.70 5.75
CA ASP A 88 -10.24 3.53 4.30
C ASP A 88 -10.41 4.89 3.60
N GLN A 89 -9.54 5.19 2.64
CA GLN A 89 -9.58 6.44 1.87
C GLN A 89 -10.66 6.46 0.77
N GLY A 90 -11.29 5.32 0.47
CA GLY A 90 -12.28 5.22 -0.59
C GLY A 90 -11.68 5.50 -1.97
N GLN A 91 -12.37 6.32 -2.78
CA GLN A 91 -12.02 6.61 -4.18
C GLN A 91 -11.51 8.05 -4.39
N CYS A 92 -10.96 8.68 -3.35
CA CYS A 92 -10.68 10.12 -3.33
C CYS A 92 -9.20 10.49 -3.58
N GLY A 93 -8.28 9.52 -3.66
CA GLY A 93 -6.84 9.81 -3.73
C GLY A 93 -6.27 10.52 -2.49
N SER A 94 -6.95 10.47 -1.34
CA SER A 94 -6.60 11.24 -0.13
C SER A 94 -5.52 10.61 0.74
N CYS A 95 -4.72 9.68 0.21
CA CYS A 95 -3.65 8.97 0.95
C CYS A 95 -2.68 9.92 1.69
N TRP A 96 -2.39 11.09 1.10
CA TRP A 96 -1.54 12.12 1.70
C TRP A 96 -2.11 12.68 3.01
N SER A 97 -3.43 12.86 3.09
CA SER A 97 -4.10 13.36 4.31
C SER A 97 -4.09 12.29 5.41
N PHE A 98 -4.34 11.03 5.05
CA PHE A 98 -4.29 9.91 6.00
C PHE A 98 -2.89 9.72 6.60
N SER A 99 -1.84 9.99 5.83
CA SER A 99 -0.46 9.95 6.34
C SER A 99 -0.15 11.04 7.37
N THR A 100 -0.95 12.12 7.43
CA THR A 100 -0.76 13.25 8.34
C THR A 100 -1.65 13.21 9.59
N THR A 101 -2.60 12.29 9.66
CA THR A 101 -3.55 12.11 10.79
C THR A 101 -3.23 10.86 11.60
#